data_AF-A0A7C1RWF6-F1
#
_entry.id   AF-A0A7C1RWF6-F1
#
_cell.length_a   1.000
_cell.length_b   1.000
_cell.length_c   1.000
_cell.angle_alpha   90.00
_cell.angle_beta   90.00
_cell.angle_gamma   90.00
#
_symmetry.space_group_name_H-M   'P 1'
#
loop_
_entity.id
_entity.type
_entity.pdbx_description
1 polymer ?
#
loop_
_entity_poly.entity_id
_entity_poly.type
_entity_poly.pdbx_seq_one_letter_code
_entity_poly.pdbx_strand_id
1 'polypeptide(L)'
;MKKTETILEETERHEYQEEKKVKFSRLLKFYLIPGWREPEFEATEFEIGKIKSKRRLFRRLLTPLSIVGILMILFIAFLAVYSPWLTPFSIENLTPPKYPFETPYLDPSTKHPFGTTKYGFDLLGRIIWGARTALTAA
;
A
#
# COMPACT_ATOMS: atom_id res chain seq x y z
N MET A 1 6.16 -37.07 55.85
CA MET A 1 7.16 -36.24 55.15
C MET A 1 7.60 -36.83 53.82
N LYS A 2 8.14 -38.05 53.76
CA LYS A 2 8.62 -38.68 52.50
C LYS A 2 7.61 -38.79 51.35
N LYS A 3 6.31 -39.00 51.65
CA LYS A 3 5.25 -39.11 50.62
C LYS A 3 4.97 -37.77 49.92
N THR A 4 5.16 -36.66 50.62
CA THR A 4 4.93 -35.32 50.07
C THR A 4 6.09 -34.92 49.16
N GLU A 5 7.32 -35.27 49.53
CA GLU A 5 8.53 -35.03 48.72
C GLU A 5 8.54 -35.83 47.41
N THR A 6 8.05 -37.07 47.43
CA THR A 6 7.93 -37.90 46.22
C THR A 6 6.87 -37.38 45.25
N ILE A 7 5.74 -36.88 45.76
CA ILE A 7 4.71 -36.25 44.93
C ILE A 7 5.22 -34.95 44.30
N LEU A 8 6.00 -34.15 45.05
CA LEU A 8 6.62 -32.94 44.52
C LEU A 8 7.65 -33.26 43.42
N GLU A 9 8.51 -34.27 43.61
CA GLU A 9 9.44 -34.72 42.56
C GLU A 9 8.72 -35.27 41.32
N GLU A 10 7.65 -36.03 41.49
CA GLU A 10 6.85 -36.50 40.35
C GLU A 10 6.19 -35.34 39.62
N THR A 11 5.64 -34.37 40.35
CA THR A 11 4.99 -33.18 39.77
C THR A 11 6.00 -32.35 38.98
N GLU A 12 7.19 -32.09 39.54
CA GLU A 12 8.27 -31.36 38.86
C GLU A 12 8.78 -32.11 37.62
N ARG A 13 8.88 -33.45 37.67
CA ARG A 13 9.24 -34.26 36.50
C ARG A 13 8.17 -34.22 35.43
N HIS A 14 6.89 -34.25 35.80
CA HIS A 14 5.77 -34.14 34.87
C HIS A 14 5.76 -32.78 34.17
N GLU A 15 5.93 -31.69 34.93
CA GLU A 15 5.98 -30.32 34.41
C GLU A 15 7.18 -30.11 33.47
N TYR A 16 8.36 -30.63 33.83
CA TYR A 16 9.55 -30.59 32.98
C TYR A 16 9.37 -31.35 31.65
N GLN A 17 8.70 -32.51 31.68
CA GLN A 17 8.44 -33.31 30.48
C GLN A 17 7.41 -32.65 29.57
N GLU A 18 6.37 -32.02 30.13
CA GLU A 18 5.41 -31.24 29.37
C GLU A 18 6.08 -30.05 28.68
N GLU A 19 6.90 -29.28 29.40
CA GLU A 19 7.67 -28.18 28.81
C GLU A 19 8.53 -28.64 27.63
N LYS A 20 9.22 -29.77 27.79
CA LYS A 20 10.11 -30.31 26.75
C LYS A 20 9.34 -30.73 25.49
N LYS A 21 8.19 -31.38 25.66
CA LYS A 21 7.30 -31.76 24.54
C LYS A 21 6.75 -30.53 23.82
N VAL A 22 6.32 -29.51 24.56
CA VAL A 22 5.80 -28.26 24.00
C VAL A 22 6.90 -27.54 23.21
N LYS A 23 8.10 -27.38 23.76
CA LYS A 23 9.27 -26.78 23.09
C LYS A 23 9.64 -27.53 21.81
N PHE A 24 9.66 -28.87 21.84
CA PHE A 24 9.95 -29.68 20.66
C PHE A 24 8.89 -29.49 19.55
N SER A 25 7.60 -29.45 19.90
CA SER A 25 6.53 -29.24 18.93
C SER A 25 6.59 -27.84 18.29
N ARG A 26 7.00 -26.80 19.03
CA ARG A 26 7.20 -25.44 18.52
C ARG A 26 8.35 -25.38 17.53
N LEU A 27 9.50 -25.96 17.89
CA LEU A 27 10.67 -26.06 17.02
C LEU A 27 10.36 -26.81 15.71
N LEU A 28 9.61 -27.91 15.82
CA LEU A 28 9.21 -28.69 14.65
C LEU A 28 8.28 -27.88 13.72
N LYS A 29 7.29 -27.18 14.27
CA LYS A 29 6.39 -26.32 13.48
C LYS A 29 7.10 -25.14 12.84
N PHE A 30 8.05 -24.51 13.57
CA PHE A 30 8.88 -23.42 13.05
C PHE A 30 9.70 -23.84 11.83
N TYR A 31 10.22 -25.07 11.83
CA TYR A 31 11.06 -25.55 10.72
C TYR A 31 10.25 -26.13 9.55
N LEU A 32 9.11 -26.78 9.84
CA LEU A 32 8.31 -27.47 8.82
C LEU A 32 7.34 -26.55 8.07
N ILE A 33 6.88 -25.47 8.69
CA ILE A 33 5.88 -24.57 8.12
C ILE A 33 6.55 -23.22 7.83
N PRO A 34 6.92 -22.94 6.57
CA PRO A 34 7.49 -21.65 6.21
C PRO A 34 6.48 -20.53 6.49
N GLY A 35 6.90 -19.53 7.26
CA GLY A 35 6.04 -18.44 7.73
C GLY A 35 5.27 -18.73 9.02
N TRP A 36 5.50 -19.86 9.68
CA TRP A 36 4.93 -20.14 11.00
C TRP A 36 5.55 -19.23 12.07
N ARG A 37 4.70 -18.48 12.76
CA ARG A 37 5.08 -17.52 13.79
C ARG A 37 4.53 -17.99 15.14
N GLU A 38 5.30 -17.88 16.21
CA GLU A 38 4.79 -18.35 17.50
C GLU A 38 3.68 -17.39 18.01
N PRO A 39 2.56 -17.94 18.53
CA PRO A 39 1.43 -17.12 18.99
C PRO A 39 1.78 -16.22 20.17
N GLU A 40 2.80 -16.56 20.97
CA GLU A 40 3.33 -15.70 22.03
C GLU A 40 3.94 -14.40 21.45
N PHE A 41 4.66 -14.48 20.33
CA PHE A 41 5.17 -13.30 19.64
C PHE A 41 4.04 -12.49 19.00
N GLU A 42 2.99 -13.14 18.49
CA GLU A 42 1.84 -12.46 17.89
C GLU A 42 1.04 -11.65 18.91
N ALA A 43 0.78 -12.20 20.09
CA ALA A 43 0.13 -11.47 21.19
C ALA A 43 0.98 -10.29 21.67
N THR A 44 2.29 -10.48 21.81
CA THR A 44 3.22 -9.42 22.23
C THR A 44 3.33 -8.33 21.17
N GLU A 45 3.37 -8.69 19.88
CA GLU A 45 3.38 -7.72 18.77
C GLU A 45 2.06 -6.95 18.66
N PHE A 46 0.93 -7.58 18.94
CA PHE A 46 -0.38 -6.94 18.97
C PHE A 46 -0.49 -5.90 20.10
N GLU A 47 -0.02 -6.25 21.30
CA GLU A 47 0.11 -5.34 22.44
C GLU A 47 1.04 -4.16 22.10
N ILE A 48 2.24 -4.43 21.56
CA ILE A 48 3.17 -3.39 21.09
C ILE A 48 2.55 -2.53 19.98
N GLY A 49 1.76 -3.14 19.08
CA GLY A 49 1.05 -2.46 18.00
C GLY A 49 0.01 -1.47 18.51
N LYS A 50 -0.70 -1.81 19.59
CA LYS A 50 -1.60 -0.90 20.32
C LYS A 50 -0.87 0.28 20.96
N ILE A 51 0.34 0.04 21.46
CA ILE A 51 1.16 1.04 22.17
C ILE A 51 1.96 1.92 21.20
N LYS A 52 2.19 1.48 19.94
CA LYS A 52 2.87 2.27 18.91
C LYS A 52 2.10 3.55 18.61
N SER A 53 2.58 4.64 19.21
CA SER A 53 2.03 5.98 19.09
C SER A 53 1.82 6.41 17.63
N LYS A 54 0.56 6.75 17.28
CA LYS A 54 0.20 7.42 16.02
C LYS A 54 1.09 8.64 15.74
N ARG A 55 1.62 9.29 16.78
CA ARG A 55 2.52 10.45 16.72
C ARG A 55 3.82 10.15 15.95
N ARG A 56 4.35 8.93 16.00
CA ARG A 56 5.58 8.55 15.28
C ARG A 56 5.31 8.39 13.78
N LEU A 57 4.13 7.91 13.41
CA LEU A 57 3.68 7.82 12.02
C LEU A 57 3.43 9.21 11.43
N PHE A 58 2.73 10.09 12.16
CA PHE A 58 2.51 11.48 11.75
C PHE A 58 3.82 12.25 11.52
N ARG A 59 4.82 12.08 12.38
CA ARG A 59 6.16 12.69 12.17
C ARG A 59 6.88 12.18 10.92
N ARG A 60 6.64 10.92 10.54
CA ARG A 60 7.24 10.34 9.33
C ARG A 60 6.61 10.91 8.05
N LEU A 61 5.31 11.20 8.08
CA LEU A 61 4.59 11.87 6.99
C LEU A 61 5.02 13.33 6.79
N LEU A 62 5.55 13.98 7.83
CA LEU A 62 6.06 15.36 7.79
C LEU A 62 7.53 15.47 7.29
N THR A 63 8.13 14.37 6.82
CA THR A 63 9.43 14.46 6.16
C THR A 63 9.29 15.14 4.79
N PRO A 64 10.26 15.94 4.33
CA PRO A 64 10.14 16.68 3.06
C PRO A 64 9.84 15.76 1.88
N LEU A 65 10.41 14.55 1.87
CA LEU A 65 10.16 13.55 0.83
C LEU A 65 8.72 13.01 0.88
N SER A 66 8.18 12.74 2.07
CA SER A 66 6.78 12.32 2.23
C SER A 66 5.81 13.44 1.84
N ILE A 67 6.13 14.71 2.16
CA ILE A 67 5.31 15.85 1.77
C ILE A 67 5.25 15.98 0.25
N VAL A 68 6.38 15.85 -0.46
CA VAL A 68 6.41 15.88 -1.93
C VAL A 68 5.55 14.75 -2.52
N GLY A 69 5.66 13.54 -1.98
CA GLY A 69 4.83 12.41 -2.42
C GLY A 69 3.34 12.64 -2.20
N ILE A 70 2.95 13.12 -1.02
CA ILE A 70 1.55 13.46 -0.70
C ILE A 70 1.05 14.57 -1.61
N LEU A 71 1.85 15.62 -1.84
CA LEU A 71 1.49 16.73 -2.73
C LEU A 71 1.30 16.26 -4.17
N MET A 72 2.16 15.35 -4.66
CA MET A 72 2.03 14.77 -5.99
C MET A 72 0.74 13.96 -6.15
N ILE A 73 0.38 13.14 -5.14
CA ILE A 73 -0.87 12.39 -5.15
C ILE A 73 -2.07 13.34 -5.13
N LEU A 74 -2.03 14.37 -4.27
CA LEU A 74 -3.07 15.39 -4.20
C LEU A 74 -3.21 16.16 -5.51
N PHE A 75 -2.09 16.46 -6.18
CA PHE A 75 -2.09 17.12 -7.48
C PHE A 75 -2.75 16.25 -8.55
N ILE A 76 -2.43 14.95 -8.62
CA ILE A 76 -3.07 14.02 -9.56
C ILE A 76 -4.57 13.90 -9.25
N ALA A 77 -4.95 13.78 -7.98
CA ALA A 77 -6.35 13.74 -7.56
C ALA A 77 -7.09 15.04 -7.91
N PHE A 78 -6.44 16.19 -7.77
CA PHE A 78 -6.99 17.48 -8.18
C PHE A 78 -7.23 17.51 -9.70
N LEU A 79 -6.24 17.12 -10.52
CA LEU A 79 -6.42 17.02 -11.96
C LEU A 79 -7.57 16.08 -12.34
N ALA A 80 -7.69 14.93 -11.65
CA ALA A 80 -8.74 13.94 -11.89
C ALA A 80 -10.16 14.49 -11.63
N VAL A 81 -10.35 15.19 -10.51
CA VAL A 81 -11.66 15.76 -10.11
C VAL A 81 -12.04 16.94 -10.99
N TYR A 82 -11.09 17.85 -11.23
CA TYR A 82 -11.32 19.10 -11.96
C TYR A 82 -11.04 19.00 -13.47
N SER A 83 -10.80 17.78 -13.99
CA SER A 83 -10.53 17.52 -15.40
C SER A 83 -11.54 18.13 -16.39
N PRO A 84 -12.87 18.09 -16.15
CA PRO A 84 -13.86 18.69 -17.06
C PRO A 84 -13.79 20.21 -17.18
N TRP A 85 -13.17 20.90 -16.20
CA TRP A 85 -13.02 22.36 -16.22
C TRP A 85 -11.63 22.81 -16.64
N LEU A 86 -10.62 21.95 -16.46
CA LEU A 86 -9.24 22.24 -16.85
C LEU A 86 -8.99 22.07 -18.35
N THR A 87 -9.87 21.34 -19.04
CA THR A 87 -9.70 21.05 -20.47
C THR A 87 -10.98 21.37 -21.23
N PRO A 88 -10.89 22.01 -22.42
CA PRO A 88 -12.05 22.23 -23.27
C PRO A 88 -12.49 20.95 -24.00
N PHE A 89 -11.65 19.90 -23.98
CA PHE A 89 -11.86 18.64 -24.68
C PHE A 89 -12.51 17.61 -23.74
N SER A 90 -13.61 16.99 -24.17
CA SER A 90 -14.23 15.86 -23.47
C SER A 90 -13.44 14.56 -23.68
N ILE A 91 -13.54 13.63 -22.72
CA ILE A 91 -12.87 12.32 -22.78
C ILE A 91 -13.20 11.52 -24.04
N GLU A 92 -14.43 11.66 -24.55
CA GLU A 92 -14.90 11.02 -25.78
C GLU A 92 -14.13 11.49 -27.02
N ASN A 93 -13.68 12.74 -27.05
CA ASN A 93 -12.91 13.28 -28.17
C ASN A 93 -11.41 13.00 -28.04
N LEU A 94 -10.96 12.50 -26.87
CA LEU A 94 -9.57 12.23 -26.54
C LEU A 94 -9.24 10.72 -26.57
N THR A 95 -10.25 9.88 -26.79
CA THR A 95 -10.17 8.42 -26.68
C THR A 95 -10.84 7.75 -27.89
N PRO A 96 -10.28 6.65 -28.42
CA PRO A 96 -10.95 5.85 -29.45
C PRO A 96 -12.33 5.37 -28.97
N PRO A 97 -13.31 5.20 -29.89
CA PRO A 97 -13.16 5.13 -31.34
C PRO A 97 -13.22 6.47 -32.08
N LYS A 98 -13.49 7.58 -31.37
CA LYS A 98 -13.67 8.88 -32.00
C LYS A 98 -12.30 9.54 -32.20
N TYR A 99 -11.95 9.83 -33.45
CA TYR A 99 -10.69 10.48 -33.79
C TYR A 99 -10.93 11.95 -34.16
N PRO A 100 -10.15 12.90 -33.63
CA PRO A 100 -10.22 14.29 -34.02
C PRO A 100 -9.71 14.48 -35.45
N PHE A 101 -10.16 15.55 -36.11
CA PHE A 101 -9.68 15.96 -37.44
C PHE A 101 -8.36 16.77 -37.37
N GLU A 102 -7.73 16.80 -36.21
CA GLU A 102 -6.50 17.51 -35.90
C GLU A 102 -5.30 16.86 -36.61
N THR A 103 -4.32 17.68 -37.03
CA THR A 103 -3.11 17.14 -37.66
C THR A 103 -2.27 16.36 -36.65
N PRO A 104 -1.84 15.12 -36.97
CA PRO A 104 -0.93 14.35 -36.13
C PRO A 104 0.42 15.05 -35.93
N TYR A 105 1.04 14.85 -34.76
CA TYR A 105 2.39 15.32 -34.45
C TYR A 105 2.58 16.84 -34.59
N LEU A 106 1.59 17.62 -34.19
CA LEU A 106 1.76 19.06 -34.03
C LEU A 106 2.75 19.36 -32.91
N ASP A 107 3.60 20.35 -33.15
CA ASP A 107 4.45 20.95 -32.13
C ASP A 107 3.61 21.68 -31.05
N PRO A 108 4.19 21.93 -29.87
CA PRO A 108 3.58 22.76 -28.83
C PRO A 108 3.08 24.11 -29.38
N SER A 109 1.80 24.38 -29.20
CA SER A 109 1.13 25.60 -29.66
C SER A 109 0.17 26.13 -28.59
N THR A 110 -0.37 27.34 -28.78
CA THR A 110 -1.34 27.91 -27.85
C THR A 110 -2.65 27.10 -27.75
N LYS A 111 -3.01 26.39 -28.83
CA LYS A 111 -4.18 25.49 -28.86
C LYS A 111 -3.85 24.11 -28.28
N HIS A 112 -2.65 23.62 -28.52
CA HIS A 112 -2.15 22.34 -28.03
C HIS A 112 -0.84 22.57 -27.26
N PRO A 113 -0.90 22.91 -25.95
CA PRO A 113 0.30 23.29 -25.20
C PRO A 113 1.40 22.25 -25.20
N PHE A 114 1.05 20.96 -25.34
CA PHE A 114 1.99 19.84 -25.45
C PHE A 114 1.98 19.16 -26.83
N GLY A 115 1.34 19.78 -27.83
CA GLY A 115 1.20 19.21 -29.16
C GLY A 115 0.15 18.10 -29.24
N THR A 116 0.12 17.43 -30.39
CA THR A 116 -0.83 16.35 -30.65
C THR A 116 -0.16 14.99 -30.79
N THR A 117 -0.91 13.94 -30.47
CA THR A 117 -0.46 12.56 -30.64
C THR A 117 -0.48 12.12 -32.11
N LYS A 118 -0.01 10.89 -32.39
CA LYS A 118 -0.04 10.26 -33.72
C LYS A 118 -1.44 10.17 -34.36
N TYR A 119 -2.49 10.34 -33.57
CA TYR A 119 -3.88 10.30 -34.00
C TYR A 119 -4.55 11.68 -33.94
N GLY A 120 -3.79 12.76 -33.73
CA GLY A 120 -4.31 14.12 -33.63
C GLY A 120 -4.90 14.49 -32.26
N PHE A 121 -4.94 13.58 -31.28
CA PHE A 121 -5.44 13.95 -29.95
C PHE A 121 -4.52 14.96 -29.23
N ASP A 122 -5.13 15.93 -28.54
CA ASP A 122 -4.42 16.86 -27.66
C ASP A 122 -3.73 16.12 -26.49
N LEU A 123 -2.41 16.29 -26.35
CA LEU A 123 -1.63 15.55 -25.37
C LEU A 123 -1.91 16.02 -23.93
N LEU A 124 -2.06 17.33 -23.72
CA LEU A 124 -2.37 17.90 -22.41
C LEU A 124 -3.72 17.38 -21.88
N GLY A 125 -4.75 17.41 -22.73
CA GLY A 125 -6.07 16.89 -22.43
C GLY A 125 -6.03 15.42 -22.03
N ARG A 126 -5.25 14.60 -22.75
CA ARG A 126 -5.08 13.17 -22.43
C ARG A 126 -4.37 12.93 -21.10
N ILE A 127 -3.41 13.76 -20.71
CA ILE A 127 -2.74 13.65 -19.41
C ILE A 127 -3.74 13.97 -18.28
N ILE A 128 -4.51 15.04 -18.42
CA ILE A 128 -5.48 15.48 -17.39
C ILE A 128 -6.60 14.46 -17.23
N TRP A 129 -7.20 14.00 -18.33
CA TRP A 129 -8.21 12.93 -18.27
C TRP A 129 -7.62 11.58 -17.86
N GLY A 130 -6.35 11.33 -18.22
CA GLY A 130 -5.58 10.16 -17.79
C GLY A 130 -5.47 10.05 -16.27
N ALA A 131 -5.27 11.18 -15.57
CA ALA A 131 -5.26 11.23 -14.11
C ALA A 131 -6.56 10.68 -13.51
N ARG A 132 -7.72 10.99 -14.11
CA ARG A 132 -9.02 10.47 -13.69
C ARG A 132 -9.13 8.97 -13.89
N THR A 133 -8.72 8.46 -15.05
CA THR A 133 -8.75 7.01 -15.32
C THR A 133 -7.81 6.23 -14.40
N ALA A 134 -6.64 6.78 -14.07
CA ALA A 134 -5.69 6.15 -13.15
C ALA A 134 -6.28 6.01 -11.74
N LEU A 135 -7.01 7.02 -11.26
CA LEU A 135 -7.64 6.98 -9.94
C LEU A 135 -8.83 6.01 -9.88
N THR A 136 -9.56 5.83 -10.98
CA THR A 136 -10.68 4.87 -11.03
C THR A 136 -10.24 3.42 -11.19
N ALA A 137 -9.04 3.17 -11.71
CA ALA A 137 -8.50 1.83 -11.94
C ALA A 137 -7.68 1.29 -10.76
N ALA A 138 -7.23 2.17 -9.86
CA ALA A 138 -6.50 1.83 -8.63
C ALA A 138 -7.46 1.39 -7.52
#